data_AF-A0A1V2P6K7-F1
#
_entry.id   AF-A0A1V2P6K7-F1
#
_cell.length_a   1.000
_cell.length_b   1.000
_cell.length_c   1.000
_cell.angle_alpha   90.00
_cell.angle_beta   90.00
_cell.angle_gamma   90.00
#
_symmetry.space_group_name_H-M   'P 1'
#
loop_
_entity.id
_entity.type
_entity.pdbx_description
1 polymer ?
#
loop_
_entity_poly.entity_id
_entity_poly.type
_entity_poly.pdbx_seq_one_letter_code
_entity_poly.pdbx_strand_id
1 'polypeptide(L)'
;MKLFRAVAVLHAVVVCAQPVLAGIYLNGEGSAGRIHEVAGLTASSLCLVQLALAGLTWRTTRLLWPILLSAALLTGEALMVHAGYGRELALHVPLGTVVVAGSIVCAAWAVRRTAVAACRAWWRPDRACSASRA
;
A
#
# COMPACT_ATOMS: atom_id res chain seq x y z
N MET A 1 -8.72 6.33 9.46
CA MET A 1 -7.24 6.37 9.37
C MET A 1 -6.55 5.07 9.79
N LYS A 2 -6.89 4.46 10.93
CA LYS A 2 -6.30 3.17 11.36
C LYS A 2 -6.44 2.05 10.30
N LEU A 3 -7.63 1.91 9.71
CA LEU A 3 -7.91 0.91 8.68
C LEU A 3 -7.14 1.17 7.38
N PHE A 4 -7.13 2.41 6.87
CA PHE A 4 -6.32 2.80 5.71
C PHE A 4 -4.84 2.44 5.89
N ARG A 5 -4.27 2.73 7.07
CA ARG A 5 -2.89 2.35 7.39
C ARG A 5 -2.68 0.84 7.35
N ALA A 6 -3.57 0.06 7.96
CA ALA A 6 -3.45 -1.39 7.98
C ALA A 6 -3.48 -1.98 6.55
N VAL A 7 -4.43 -1.50 5.74
CA VAL A 7 -4.54 -1.91 4.33
C VAL A 7 -3.32 -1.50 3.53
N ALA A 8 -2.83 -0.26 3.67
CA ALA A 8 -1.66 0.21 2.93
C ALA A 8 -0.37 -0.54 3.29
N VAL A 9 -0.19 -0.89 4.57
CA VAL A 9 0.94 -1.73 5.00
C VAL A 9 0.80 -3.15 4.44
N LEU A 10 -0.38 -3.75 4.52
CA LEU A 10 -0.62 -5.09 3.98
C LEU A 10 -0.41 -5.14 2.46
N HIS A 11 -0.93 -4.13 1.75
CA HIS A 11 -0.72 -3.94 0.32
C HIS A 11 0.77 -3.86 -0.02
N ALA A 12 1.52 -3.00 0.66
CA ALA A 12 2.96 -2.87 0.44
C ALA A 12 3.72 -4.19 0.71
N VAL A 13 3.36 -4.94 1.76
CA VAL A 13 3.98 -6.25 2.05
C VAL A 13 3.73 -7.24 0.91
N VAL A 14 2.48 -7.36 0.44
CA VAL A 14 2.14 -8.28 -0.66
C VAL A 14 2.86 -7.87 -1.95
N VAL A 15 2.87 -6.58 -2.28
CA VAL A 15 3.59 -6.04 -3.44
C VAL A 15 5.10 -6.27 -3.33
N CYS A 16 5.70 -6.13 -2.16
CA CYS A 16 7.13 -6.42 -1.95
C CYS A 16 7.48 -7.92 -2.07
N ALA A 17 6.51 -8.81 -1.84
CA ALA A 17 6.71 -10.25 -2.07
C ALA A 17 6.68 -10.63 -3.56
N GLN A 18 6.06 -9.81 -4.43
CA GLN A 18 5.92 -10.10 -5.86
C GLN A 18 7.27 -10.34 -6.58
N PRO A 19 8.32 -9.50 -6.41
CA PRO A 19 9.61 -9.73 -7.08
C PRO A 19 10.29 -11.02 -6.63
N VAL A 20 10.13 -11.42 -5.36
CA VAL A 20 10.68 -12.67 -4.83
C VAL A 20 10.00 -13.87 -5.49
N LEU A 21 8.66 -13.87 -5.53
CA LEU A 21 7.89 -14.93 -6.19
C LEU A 21 8.18 -15.00 -7.69
N ALA A 22 8.30 -13.86 -8.36
CA ALA A 22 8.70 -13.79 -9.76
C ALA A 22 10.11 -14.36 -9.98
N GLY A 23 11.07 -14.02 -9.12
CA GLY A 23 12.44 -14.56 -9.18
C GLY A 23 12.48 -16.08 -9.00
N ILE A 24 11.72 -16.61 -8.03
CA ILE A 24 11.61 -18.06 -7.80
C ILE A 24 10.99 -18.76 -9.03
N TYR A 25 9.94 -18.18 -9.61
CA TYR A 25 9.33 -18.69 -10.84
C TYR A 25 10.31 -18.68 -12.03
N LEU A 26 11.05 -17.58 -12.22
CA LEU A 26 12.07 -17.49 -13.26
C LEU A 26 13.24 -18.45 -13.05
N ASN A 27 13.48 -18.90 -11.81
CA ASN A 27 14.45 -19.93 -11.48
C ASN A 27 13.94 -21.36 -11.73
N GLY A 28 12.73 -21.53 -12.28
CA GLY A 28 12.19 -22.81 -12.74
C GLY A 28 11.17 -23.46 -11.81
N GLU A 29 10.85 -22.86 -10.66
CA GLU A 29 9.82 -23.39 -9.76
C GLU A 29 8.42 -23.00 -10.26
N GLY A 30 7.80 -23.93 -11.02
CA GLY A 30 6.52 -23.67 -11.69
C GLY A 30 5.36 -23.33 -10.75
N SER A 31 5.37 -23.80 -9.50
CA SER A 31 4.32 -23.48 -8.53
C SER A 31 4.34 -22.00 -8.10
N ALA A 32 5.51 -21.36 -8.13
CA ALA A 32 5.69 -19.97 -7.75
C ALA A 32 4.99 -19.01 -8.73
N GLY A 33 4.81 -19.40 -10.00
CA GLY A 33 4.06 -18.60 -10.98
C GLY A 33 2.58 -18.43 -10.58
N ARG A 34 1.94 -19.53 -10.14
CA ARG A 34 0.54 -19.47 -9.65
C ARG A 34 0.43 -18.68 -8.35
N ILE A 35 1.40 -18.81 -7.44
CA ILE A 35 1.42 -18.03 -6.19
C ILE A 35 1.62 -16.55 -6.50
N HIS A 36 2.52 -16.21 -7.44
CA HIS A 36 2.74 -14.86 -7.92
C HIS A 36 1.45 -14.24 -8.47
N GLU A 37 0.72 -14.95 -9.33
CA GLU A 37 -0.57 -14.52 -9.89
C GLU A 37 -1.61 -14.24 -8.80
N VAL A 38 -1.83 -15.19 -7.88
CA VAL A 38 -2.78 -15.03 -6.77
C VAL A 38 -2.40 -13.86 -5.86
N ALA A 39 -1.10 -13.71 -5.56
CA ALA A 39 -0.62 -12.60 -4.76
C ALA A 39 -0.77 -11.25 -5.50
N GLY A 40 -0.66 -11.23 -6.84
CA GLY A 40 -0.90 -10.05 -7.67
C GLY A 40 -2.37 -9.62 -7.62
N LEU A 41 -3.30 -10.56 -7.79
CA LEU A 41 -4.74 -10.30 -7.64
C LEU A 41 -5.11 -9.85 -6.22
N THR A 42 -4.44 -10.41 -5.22
CA THR A 42 -4.59 -10.00 -3.81
C THR A 42 -4.10 -8.56 -3.61
N ALA A 43 -2.95 -8.19 -4.19
CA ALA A 43 -2.45 -6.81 -4.17
C ALA A 43 -3.47 -5.84 -4.79
N SER A 44 -4.03 -6.17 -5.95
CA SER A 44 -5.02 -5.30 -6.62
C SER A 44 -6.33 -5.16 -5.88
N SER A 45 -6.78 -6.24 -5.25
CA SER A 45 -7.94 -6.21 -4.36
C SER A 45 -7.69 -5.29 -3.15
N LEU A 46 -6.50 -5.39 -2.53
CA LEU A 46 -6.09 -4.50 -1.44
C LEU A 46 -5.94 -3.05 -1.91
N CYS A 47 -5.42 -2.81 -3.12
CA CYS A 47 -5.27 -1.47 -3.69
C CYS A 47 -6.63 -0.81 -3.98
N LEU A 48 -7.61 -1.58 -4.45
CA LEU A 48 -9.00 -1.13 -4.59
C LEU A 48 -9.59 -0.68 -3.26
N VAL A 49 -9.42 -1.51 -2.21
CA VAL A 49 -9.86 -1.16 -0.85
C VAL A 49 -9.10 0.07 -0.34
N GLN A 50 -7.79 0.16 -0.60
CA GLN A 50 -6.97 1.31 -0.25
C GLN A 50 -7.50 2.60 -0.91
N LEU A 51 -7.83 2.56 -2.19
CA LEU A 51 -8.38 3.69 -2.94
C LEU A 51 -9.74 4.13 -2.37
N ALA A 52 -10.64 3.19 -2.08
CA ALA A 52 -11.91 3.49 -1.44
C ALA A 52 -11.73 4.16 -0.07
N LEU A 53 -10.83 3.61 0.76
CA LEU A 53 -10.50 4.19 2.07
C LEU A 53 -9.80 5.55 1.96
N ALA A 54 -8.96 5.77 0.94
CA ALA A 54 -8.36 7.07 0.66
C ALA A 54 -9.45 8.11 0.41
N GLY A 55 -10.44 7.80 -0.43
CA GLY A 55 -11.60 8.64 -0.69
C GLY A 55 -12.41 8.94 0.57
N LEU A 56 -12.67 7.94 1.42
CA LEU A 56 -13.38 8.13 2.69
C LEU A 56 -12.60 9.03 3.66
N THR A 57 -11.27 8.88 3.73
CA THR A 57 -10.42 9.70 4.60
C THR A 57 -10.18 11.12 4.07
N TRP A 58 -10.51 11.41 2.81
CA TRP A 58 -10.39 12.74 2.23
C TRP A 58 -11.15 13.81 3.01
N ARG A 59 -12.36 13.49 3.50
CA ARG A 59 -13.16 14.43 4.30
C ARG A 59 -12.45 14.88 5.58
N THR A 60 -11.62 14.01 6.15
CA THR A 60 -10.89 14.27 7.40
C THR A 60 -9.50 14.86 7.19
N THR A 61 -8.83 14.51 6.09
CA THR A 61 -7.44 14.92 5.84
C THR A 61 -7.33 16.11 4.89
N ARG A 62 -8.34 16.33 4.05
CA ARG A 62 -8.36 17.29 2.93
C ARG A 62 -7.20 17.11 1.94
N LEU A 63 -6.57 15.94 1.92
CA LEU A 63 -5.47 15.63 1.01
C LEU A 63 -5.95 14.78 -0.15
N LEU A 64 -5.67 15.23 -1.37
CA LEU A 64 -6.03 14.51 -2.60
C LEU A 64 -4.97 13.49 -3.01
N TRP A 65 -3.70 13.73 -2.68
CA TRP A 65 -2.61 12.88 -3.15
C TRP A 65 -2.75 11.39 -2.77
N PRO A 66 -3.30 10.96 -1.60
CA PRO A 66 -3.43 9.54 -1.30
C PRO A 66 -4.42 8.83 -2.22
N ILE A 67 -5.42 9.57 -2.72
CA ILE A 67 -6.38 9.10 -3.72
C ILE A 67 -5.64 8.94 -5.05
N LEU A 68 -4.93 9.99 -5.49
CA LEU A 68 -4.19 9.98 -6.76
C LEU A 68 -3.12 8.88 -6.78
N LEU A 69 -2.37 8.71 -5.69
CA LEU A 69 -1.37 7.65 -5.59
C LEU A 69 -2.01 6.26 -5.59
N SER A 70 -3.11 6.04 -4.85
CA SER A 70 -3.79 4.74 -4.85
C SER A 70 -4.40 4.41 -6.22
N ALA A 71 -4.90 5.43 -6.93
CA ALA A 71 -5.39 5.28 -8.30
C ALA A 71 -4.23 4.94 -9.26
N ALA A 72 -3.11 5.65 -9.17
CA ALA A 72 -1.92 5.38 -9.98
C ALA A 72 -1.34 3.98 -9.72
N LEU A 73 -1.30 3.54 -8.46
CA LEU A 73 -0.89 2.18 -8.09
C LEU A 73 -1.81 1.13 -8.71
N LEU A 74 -3.13 1.32 -8.58
CA LEU A 74 -4.11 0.40 -9.15
C LEU A 74 -4.00 0.32 -10.68
N THR A 75 -3.83 1.45 -11.36
CA THR A 75 -3.58 1.49 -12.80
C THR A 75 -2.28 0.78 -13.14
N GLY A 76 -1.22 0.99 -12.38
CA GLY A 76 0.05 0.29 -12.56
C GLY A 76 -0.10 -1.23 -12.42
N GLU A 77 -0.82 -1.71 -11.41
CA GLU A 77 -1.08 -3.13 -11.24
C GLU A 77 -1.90 -3.73 -12.38
N ALA A 78 -2.92 -3.03 -12.88
CA ALA A 78 -3.68 -3.47 -14.05
C ALA A 78 -2.78 -3.59 -15.30
N LEU A 79 -1.87 -2.64 -15.51
CA LEU A 79 -0.89 -2.69 -16.60
C LEU A 79 0.10 -3.85 -16.41
N MET A 80 0.51 -4.17 -15.18
CA MET A 80 1.34 -5.34 -14.90
C MET A 80 0.63 -6.64 -15.19
N VAL A 81 -0.65 -6.77 -14.83
CA VAL A 81 -1.46 -7.95 -15.13
C VAL A 81 -1.52 -8.17 -16.64
N HIS A 82 -1.78 -7.11 -17.41
CA HIS A 82 -1.73 -7.16 -18.87
C HIS A 82 -0.36 -7.59 -19.40
N ALA A 83 0.73 -6.94 -18.94
CA ALA A 83 2.09 -7.28 -19.35
C ALA A 83 2.50 -8.70 -18.94
N GLY A 84 2.00 -9.19 -17.80
CA GLY A 84 2.26 -10.53 -17.28
C GLY A 84 1.66 -11.62 -18.17
N TYR A 85 0.38 -11.49 -18.54
CA TYR A 85 -0.26 -12.41 -19.49
C TYR A 85 0.34 -12.29 -20.90
N GLY A 86 0.76 -11.10 -21.30
CA GLY A 86 1.49 -10.87 -22.55
C GLY A 86 2.94 -11.40 -22.55
N ARG A 87 3.47 -11.83 -21.39
CA ARG A 87 4.88 -12.24 -21.20
C ARG A 87 5.90 -11.14 -21.53
N GLU A 88 5.48 -9.89 -21.40
CA GLU A 88 6.27 -8.69 -21.70
C GLU A 88 7.13 -8.26 -20.49
N LEU A 89 8.15 -9.07 -20.16
CA LEU A 89 9.04 -8.85 -19.00
C LEU A 89 9.68 -7.47 -18.98
N ALA A 90 10.04 -6.94 -20.16
CA ALA A 90 10.66 -5.63 -20.31
C ALA A 90 9.76 -4.48 -19.82
N LEU A 91 8.43 -4.63 -19.90
CA LEU A 91 7.46 -3.69 -19.35
C LEU A 91 7.07 -4.04 -17.92
N HIS A 92 6.87 -5.33 -17.65
CA HIS A 92 6.39 -5.81 -16.35
C HIS A 92 7.37 -5.49 -15.20
N VAL A 93 8.68 -5.70 -15.40
CA VAL A 93 9.69 -5.53 -14.33
C VAL A 93 9.89 -4.06 -13.92
N PRO A 94 10.11 -3.10 -14.84
CA PRO A 94 10.25 -1.69 -14.46
C PRO A 94 8.97 -1.15 -13.82
N LEU A 95 7.81 -1.52 -14.36
CA LEU A 95 6.53 -1.04 -13.86
C LEU A 95 6.23 -1.60 -12.46
N GLY A 96 6.58 -2.87 -12.21
CA GLY A 96 6.54 -3.46 -10.86
C GLY A 96 7.45 -2.77 -9.88
N THR A 97 8.65 -2.33 -10.29
CA THR A 97 9.56 -1.58 -9.42
C THR A 97 8.94 -0.24 -8.99
N VAL A 98 8.28 0.47 -9.90
CA VAL A 98 7.56 1.73 -9.60
C VAL A 98 6.40 1.50 -8.63
N VAL A 99 5.62 0.42 -8.83
CA VAL A 99 4.50 0.07 -7.96
C VAL A 99 4.99 -0.32 -6.56
N VAL A 100 6.09 -1.09 -6.45
CA VAL A 100 6.74 -1.40 -5.17
C VAL A 100 7.15 -0.12 -4.45
N ALA A 101 7.89 0.78 -5.11
CA ALA A 101 8.32 2.02 -4.50
C ALA A 101 7.13 2.89 -4.04
N GLY A 102 6.10 3.03 -4.89
CA GLY A 102 4.90 3.80 -4.59
C GLY A 102 4.10 3.24 -3.41
N SER A 103 3.95 1.91 -3.33
CA SER A 103 3.26 1.26 -2.21
C SER A 103 3.99 1.47 -0.88
N ILE A 104 5.33 1.37 -0.88
CA ILE A 104 6.16 1.66 0.30
C ILE A 104 5.99 3.12 0.74
N VAL A 105 6.03 4.07 -0.20
CA VAL A 105 5.82 5.50 0.10
C VAL A 105 4.44 5.74 0.72
N CYS A 106 3.39 5.12 0.16
CA CYS A 106 2.03 5.22 0.68
C CYS A 106 1.94 4.69 2.12
N ALA A 107 2.47 3.49 2.36
CA ALA A 107 2.48 2.84 3.67
C ALA A 107 3.29 3.65 4.70
N ALA A 108 4.49 4.09 4.34
CA ALA A 108 5.36 4.89 5.20
C ALA A 108 4.68 6.20 5.61
N TRP A 109 4.02 6.88 4.68
CA TRP A 109 3.25 8.08 5.00
C TRP A 109 2.09 7.80 5.96
N ALA A 110 1.30 6.75 5.72
CA ALA A 110 0.16 6.41 6.55
C ALA A 110 0.58 6.10 7.99
N VAL A 111 1.73 5.43 8.17
CA VAL A 111 2.34 5.17 9.47
C VAL A 111 2.80 6.46 10.14
N ARG A 112 3.56 7.32 9.44
CA ARG A 112 4.06 8.59 9.99
C ARG A 112 2.95 9.52 10.46
N ARG A 113 1.86 9.64 9.69
CA ARG A 113 0.67 10.43 10.08
C ARG A 113 0.04 9.97 11.38
N THR A 114 -0.03 8.65 11.58
CA THR A 114 -0.61 8.06 12.79
C THR A 114 0.29 8.31 14.00
N ALA A 115 1.62 8.18 13.84
CA ALA A 115 2.59 8.48 14.90
C ALA A 115 2.56 9.96 15.32
N VAL A 116 2.52 10.89 14.35
CA VAL A 116 2.40 12.33 14.63
C VAL A 116 1.09 12.66 15.35
N ALA A 117 -0.02 12.05 14.93
CA ALA A 117 -1.31 12.24 15.60
C ALA A 117 -1.30 11.72 17.05
N ALA A 118 -0.66 10.56 17.31
CA ALA A 118 -0.52 9.99 18.65
C ALA A 118 0.34 10.88 19.56
N CYS A 119 1.48 11.37 19.08
CA CYS A 119 2.37 12.27 19.83
C CYS A 119 1.66 13.58 20.21
N ARG A 120 0.94 14.22 19.27
CA ARG A 120 0.14 15.43 19.56
C ARG A 120 -0.97 15.18 20.59
N ALA A 121 -1.56 14.00 20.60
CA ALA A 121 -2.60 13.65 21.56
C ALA A 121 -2.04 13.46 22.98
N TRP A 122 -0.80 12.98 23.10
CA TRP A 122 -0.11 12.81 24.37
C TRP A 122 0.34 14.15 24.98
N TRP A 123 0.85 15.08 24.16
CA TRP A 123 1.34 16.40 24.62
C TRP A 123 0.23 17.41 25.01
N ARG A 124 -1.07 17.07 24.96
CA ARG A 124 -2.12 18.02 25.33
C ARG A 124 -2.04 18.36 26.83
N PRO A 125 -1.66 19.61 27.21
CA PRO A 125 -1.42 19.99 28.61
C PRO A 125 -2.68 19.94 29.49
N ASP A 126 -3.85 19.92 28.85
CA ASP A 126 -5.17 19.85 29.48
C ASP A 126 -5.35 18.60 30.38
N ARG A 127 -4.59 17.51 30.14
CA ARG A 127 -4.62 16.30 30.99
C ARG A 127 -3.76 16.37 32.24
N ALA A 128 -2.81 17.32 32.33
CA ALA A 128 -1.98 17.48 33.52
C ALA A 128 -2.72 18.20 34.65
N CYS A 129 -3.68 19.08 34.30
CA CYS A 129 -4.40 19.90 35.28
C CYS A 129 -5.55 19.14 35.99
N SER A 130 -6.07 18.04 35.40
CA SER A 130 -7.13 17.23 36.00
C SER A 130 -6.63 16.20 37.02
N ALA A 131 -5.33 15.91 37.06
CA ALA A 131 -4.74 14.95 38.01
C ALA A 131 -4.34 15.58 39.36
N SER A 132 -4.50 16.89 39.53
CA SER A 132 -4.14 17.63 40.76
C SER A 132 -5.33 18.06 41.63
N ARG A 133 -6.57 17.68 41.26
CA ARG A 133 -7.81 17.99 42.01
C ARG A 133 -8.51 16.74 42.55
N ALA A 134 -7.75 15.71 42.92
CA ALA A 134 -8.24 14.52 43.60
C ALA A 134 -7.50 14.35 44.94
#